data_AF-R9J7K7-F1
#
_entry.id   AF-R9J7K7-F1
#
_cell.length_a   1.000
_cell.length_b   1.000
_cell.length_c   1.000
_cell.angle_alpha   90.00
_cell.angle_beta   90.00
_cell.angle_gamma   90.00
#
_symmetry.space_group_name_H-M   'P 1'
#
loop_
_entity.id
_entity.type
_entity.pdbx_description
1 polymer ?
#
loop_
_entity_poly.entity_id
_entity_poly.type
_entity_poly.pdbx_seq_one_letter_code
_entity_poly.pdbx_strand_id
1 'polypeptide(L)'
;MEQRLVCDTVRDLLPMYIDHMTSEASNESIEEHVEGCQGCRDALEQMRQPVSVEAAPEVQEFRKFLKKSKMSLLYWIAGAAALIAVVACFIVNLAVNRRLSWFYIVGAGIITAYFPVCVWIAASKHKLVKALAALSVCIVLLVGTIQVVLYYLMDIGGIWFMQIGLPVTLLWIAVVWAGVAFHSCFHMNALISLAVISFLAIPGNYFTDYLAGDYRGVPGWDIGLIADGLGNGIAAGLLLTAGIILEMRKRKKENGE
;
A
#
# COMPACT_ATOMS: atom_id res chain seq x y z
N MET A 1 -19.30 -4.34 66.28
CA MET A 1 -18.74 -2.98 66.37
C MET A 1 -18.32 -2.63 64.96
N GLU A 2 -19.04 -1.72 64.30
CA GLU A 2 -18.68 -1.25 62.96
C GLU A 2 -17.37 -0.45 63.08
N GLN A 3 -16.27 -1.00 62.55
CA GLN A 3 -14.99 -0.30 62.47
C GLN A 3 -15.01 0.59 61.23
N ARG A 4 -15.39 1.87 61.38
CA ARG A 4 -15.25 2.83 60.29
C ARG A 4 -13.76 3.08 60.02
N LEU A 5 -13.30 2.67 58.84
CA LEU A 5 -11.94 2.91 58.38
C LEU A 5 -11.67 4.41 58.23
N VAL A 6 -10.45 4.83 58.59
CA VAL A 6 -9.97 6.20 58.41
C VAL A 6 -9.53 6.38 56.95
N CYS A 7 -9.71 7.57 56.38
CA CYS A 7 -9.43 7.85 54.96
C CYS A 7 -8.02 7.43 54.53
N ASP A 8 -7.01 7.66 55.38
CA ASP A 8 -5.61 7.31 55.08
C ASP A 8 -5.44 5.80 54.89
N THR A 9 -6.07 5.00 55.76
CA THR A 9 -6.05 3.53 55.67
C THR A 9 -6.73 3.04 54.40
N VAL A 10 -7.87 3.64 54.02
CA VAL A 10 -8.55 3.29 52.77
C VAL A 10 -7.65 3.59 51.58
N ARG A 11 -7.00 4.76 51.56
CA ARG A 11 -6.13 5.20 50.47
C ARG A 11 -4.89 4.33 50.31
N ASP A 12 -4.32 3.84 51.40
CA ASP A 12 -3.19 2.89 51.38
C ASP A 12 -3.59 1.51 50.85
N LEU A 13 -4.85 1.11 51.07
CA LEU A 13 -5.39 -0.18 50.62
C LEU A 13 -5.96 -0.16 49.19
N LEU A 14 -6.25 1.03 48.63
CA LEU A 14 -6.85 1.18 47.29
C LEU A 14 -6.08 0.44 46.18
N PRO A 15 -4.73 0.51 46.08
CA PRO A 15 -4.01 -0.23 45.04
C PRO A 15 -4.20 -1.74 45.15
N MET A 16 -4.13 -2.28 46.38
CA MET A 16 -4.33 -3.71 46.62
C MET A 16 -5.79 -4.14 46.38
N TYR A 17 -6.76 -3.27 46.66
CA TYR A 17 -8.16 -3.48 46.34
C TYR A 17 -8.40 -3.55 44.82
N ILE A 18 -7.77 -2.66 44.05
CA ILE A 18 -7.84 -2.65 42.57
C ILE A 18 -7.21 -3.93 41.98
N ASP A 19 -6.11 -4.40 42.55
CA ASP A 19 -5.44 -5.65 42.14
C ASP A 19 -6.13 -6.92 42.70
N HIS A 20 -7.27 -6.80 43.38
CA HIS A 20 -8.03 -7.89 44.00
C HIS A 20 -7.21 -8.72 45.01
N MET A 21 -6.32 -8.07 45.75
CA MET A 21 -5.42 -8.70 46.74
C MET A 21 -5.89 -8.51 48.20
N THR A 22 -7.05 -7.89 48.42
CA THR A 22 -7.68 -7.67 49.74
C THR A 22 -8.71 -8.75 50.07
N SER A 23 -8.92 -9.01 51.37
CA SER A 23 -9.93 -9.98 51.85
C SER A 23 -11.36 -9.45 51.69
N GLU A 24 -12.36 -10.34 51.63
CA GLU A 24 -13.78 -9.94 51.50
C GLU A 24 -14.24 -8.98 52.60
N ALA A 25 -13.85 -9.22 53.86
CA ALA A 25 -14.16 -8.32 54.97
C ALA A 25 -13.54 -6.91 54.80
N SER A 26 -12.38 -6.82 54.15
CA SER A 26 -11.73 -5.55 53.84
C SER A 26 -12.41 -4.84 52.68
N ASN A 27 -12.89 -5.59 51.68
CA ASN A 27 -13.61 -5.05 50.52
C ASN A 27 -14.91 -4.38 50.94
N GLU A 28 -15.71 -5.05 51.77
CA GLU A 28 -16.97 -4.50 52.29
C GLU A 28 -16.74 -3.18 53.05
N SER A 29 -15.69 -3.15 53.88
CA SER A 29 -15.32 -1.95 54.65
C SER A 29 -14.79 -0.80 53.78
N ILE A 30 -14.09 -1.11 52.68
CA ILE A 30 -13.57 -0.12 51.72
C ILE A 30 -14.73 0.46 50.88
N GLU A 31 -15.67 -0.38 50.44
CA GLU A 31 -16.84 0.02 49.65
C GLU A 31 -17.75 0.95 50.46
N GLU A 32 -18.08 0.59 51.70
CA GLU A 32 -18.89 1.43 52.60
C GLU A 32 -18.25 2.82 52.80
N HIS A 33 -16.92 2.89 52.91
CA HIS A 33 -16.21 4.15 53.07
C HIS A 33 -16.17 4.99 51.77
N VAL A 34 -15.95 4.37 50.62
CA VAL A 34 -15.91 5.04 49.30
C VAL A 34 -17.30 5.56 48.88
N GLU A 35 -18.37 4.91 49.33
CA GLU A 35 -19.75 5.40 49.19
C GLU A 35 -20.00 6.68 50.00
N GLY A 36 -19.40 6.81 51.18
CA GLY A 36 -19.54 7.98 52.06
C GLY A 36 -18.52 9.11 51.85
N CYS A 37 -17.38 8.83 51.21
CA CYS A 37 -16.26 9.77 51.12
C CYS A 37 -15.89 10.11 49.67
N GLN A 38 -16.15 11.36 49.28
CA GLN A 38 -15.87 11.86 47.94
C GLN A 38 -14.37 11.84 47.60
N GLY A 39 -13.49 12.17 48.56
CA GLY A 39 -12.04 12.16 48.33
C GLY A 39 -11.45 10.77 48.07
N CYS A 40 -12.01 9.72 48.70
CA CYS A 40 -11.59 8.33 48.46
C CYS A 40 -12.17 7.79 47.15
N ARG A 41 -13.37 8.23 46.76
CA ARG A 41 -13.98 7.91 45.46
C ARG A 41 -13.19 8.46 44.29
N ASP A 42 -12.81 9.74 44.37
CA ASP A 42 -12.02 10.40 43.33
C ASP A 42 -10.63 9.73 43.19
N ALA A 43 -10.03 9.32 44.31
CA ALA A 43 -8.76 8.58 44.29
C ALA A 43 -8.88 7.20 43.63
N LEU A 44 -9.96 6.45 43.92
CA LEU A 44 -10.24 5.16 43.31
C LEU A 44 -10.50 5.28 41.80
N GLU A 45 -11.24 6.30 41.36
CA GLU A 45 -11.47 6.56 39.94
C GLU A 45 -10.19 6.95 39.21
N GLN A 46 -9.34 7.80 39.79
CA GLN A 46 -8.05 8.16 39.21
C GLN A 46 -7.12 6.96 39.03
N MET A 47 -7.14 6.00 39.97
CA MET A 47 -6.33 4.78 39.89
C MET A 47 -6.93 3.71 38.97
N ARG A 48 -8.26 3.67 38.80
CA ARG A 48 -8.95 2.77 37.86
C ARG A 48 -8.89 3.25 36.41
N GLN A 49 -8.53 4.52 36.16
CA GLN A 49 -8.34 4.99 34.81
C GLN A 49 -7.24 4.15 34.13
N PRO A 50 -7.55 3.44 33.03
CA PRO A 50 -6.55 2.67 32.33
C PRO A 50 -5.46 3.64 31.85
N VAL A 51 -4.24 3.47 32.35
CA VAL A 51 -3.07 4.15 31.80
C VAL A 51 -3.02 3.76 30.33
N SER A 52 -3.32 4.69 29.42
CA SER A 52 -3.39 4.42 27.99
C SER A 52 -1.97 4.19 27.45
N VAL A 53 -1.48 2.96 27.55
CA VAL A 53 -0.14 2.57 27.10
C VAL A 53 -0.01 2.74 25.56
N GLU A 54 -1.12 2.79 24.82
CA GLU A 54 -1.11 3.04 23.36
C GLU A 54 -0.60 4.44 22.94
N ALA A 55 -0.51 5.42 23.85
CA ALA A 55 -0.13 6.80 23.52
C ALA A 55 1.31 7.18 23.91
N ALA A 56 2.14 6.23 24.39
CA ALA A 56 3.52 6.54 24.74
C ALA A 56 4.36 6.86 23.48
N PRO A 57 4.94 8.07 23.35
CA PRO A 57 5.71 8.49 22.17
C PRO A 57 6.87 7.53 21.86
N GLU A 58 7.45 6.92 22.90
CA GLU A 58 8.57 5.98 22.83
C GLU A 58 8.24 4.71 22.00
N VAL A 59 7.02 4.16 22.12
CA VAL A 59 6.59 2.97 21.36
C VAL A 59 6.39 3.29 19.88
N GLN A 60 5.87 4.48 19.57
CA GLN A 60 5.75 4.94 18.18
C GLN A 60 7.11 5.21 17.55
N GLU A 61 8.04 5.81 18.28
CA GLU A 61 9.40 6.04 17.81
C GLU A 61 10.14 4.73 17.57
N PHE A 62 10.08 3.79 18.51
CA PHE A 62 10.68 2.46 18.34
C PHE A 62 10.12 1.72 17.12
N ARG A 63 8.79 1.77 16.89
CA ARG A 63 8.17 1.20 15.68
C ARG A 63 8.62 1.91 14.39
N LYS A 64 8.80 3.23 14.41
CA LYS A 64 9.34 4.00 13.27
C LYS A 64 10.79 3.61 12.98
N PHE A 65 11.63 3.46 14.00
CA PHE A 65 13.01 3.00 13.87
C PHE A 65 13.08 1.57 13.31
N LEU A 66 12.27 0.64 13.81
CA LEU A 66 12.20 -0.72 13.28
C LEU A 66 11.76 -0.76 11.81
N LYS A 67 10.72 0.01 11.44
CA LYS A 67 10.27 0.09 10.03
C LYS A 67 11.35 0.68 9.13
N LYS A 68 12.02 1.75 9.57
CA LYS A 68 13.10 2.39 8.81
C LYS A 68 14.29 1.45 8.64
N SER A 69 14.66 0.72 9.69
CA SER A 69 15.74 -0.26 9.66
C SER A 69 15.45 -1.43 8.71
N LYS A 70 14.24 -2.03 8.79
CA LYS A 70 13.82 -3.10 7.88
C LYS A 70 13.76 -2.66 6.43
N MET A 71 13.26 -1.45 6.15
CA MET A 71 13.21 -0.91 4.79
C MET A 71 14.60 -0.61 4.23
N SER A 72 15.52 -0.08 5.04
CA SER A 72 16.91 0.13 4.65
C SER A 72 17.59 -1.19 4.28
N LEU A 73 17.43 -2.21 5.12
CA LEU A 73 17.98 -3.54 4.89
C LEU A 73 17.41 -4.19 3.62
N LEU A 74 16.09 -4.12 3.41
CA LEU A 74 15.45 -4.63 2.19
C LEU A 74 15.95 -3.93 0.93
N TYR A 75 16.16 -2.61 0.98
CA TYR A 75 16.67 -1.84 -0.16
C TYR A 75 18.11 -2.25 -0.52
N TRP A 76 18.96 -2.48 0.48
CA TRP A 76 20.32 -2.99 0.29
C TRP A 76 20.34 -4.41 -0.29
N ILE A 77 19.51 -5.31 0.23
CA ILE A 77 19.40 -6.69 -0.29
C ILE A 77 18.93 -6.65 -1.75
N ALA A 78 17.89 -5.88 -2.04
CA ALA A 78 17.39 -5.72 -3.40
C ALA A 78 18.49 -5.17 -4.30
N GLY A 79 19.23 -4.13 -3.87
CA GLY A 79 20.32 -3.53 -4.64
C GLY A 79 21.46 -4.51 -4.94
N ALA A 80 21.82 -5.34 -3.97
CA ALA A 80 22.80 -6.42 -4.17
C ALA A 80 22.29 -7.46 -5.18
N ALA A 81 21.03 -7.89 -5.07
CA ALA A 81 20.41 -8.81 -6.04
C ALA A 81 20.35 -8.21 -7.46
N ALA A 82 20.02 -6.92 -7.59
CA ALA A 82 20.02 -6.21 -8.86
C ALA A 82 21.43 -6.15 -9.47
N LEU A 83 22.46 -5.87 -8.67
CA LEU A 83 23.85 -5.88 -9.12
C LEU A 83 24.27 -7.27 -9.61
N ILE A 84 23.93 -8.33 -8.88
CA ILE A 84 24.20 -9.70 -9.29
C ILE A 84 23.52 -10.02 -10.62
N ALA A 85 22.25 -9.62 -10.79
CA ALA A 85 21.51 -9.80 -12.04
C ALA A 85 22.19 -9.09 -13.22
N VAL A 86 22.62 -7.83 -13.03
CA VAL A 86 23.35 -7.06 -14.05
C VAL A 86 24.65 -7.76 -14.44
N VAL A 87 25.46 -8.17 -13.46
CA VAL A 87 26.74 -8.85 -13.70
C VAL A 87 26.54 -10.20 -14.38
N ALA A 88 25.57 -11.00 -13.93
CA ALA A 88 25.27 -12.28 -14.55
C ALA A 88 24.82 -12.11 -16.01
N CYS A 89 23.89 -11.18 -16.29
CA CYS A 89 23.44 -10.88 -17.64
C CYS A 89 24.58 -10.35 -18.52
N PHE A 90 25.49 -9.55 -17.97
CA PHE A 90 26.67 -9.05 -18.68
C PHE A 90 27.60 -10.19 -19.10
N ILE A 91 27.97 -11.08 -18.16
CA ILE A 91 28.85 -12.22 -18.41
C ILE A 91 28.25 -13.16 -19.45
N VAL A 92 26.97 -13.51 -19.31
CA VAL A 92 26.28 -14.41 -20.24
C VAL A 92 26.19 -13.79 -21.64
N ASN A 93 25.88 -12.50 -21.77
CA ASN A 93 25.84 -11.84 -23.08
C ASN A 93 27.21 -11.87 -23.77
N LEU A 94 28.27 -11.58 -23.01
CA LEU A 94 29.63 -11.59 -23.53
C LEU A 94 30.05 -13.00 -23.95
N ALA A 95 29.70 -14.02 -23.16
CA ALA A 95 30.03 -15.42 -23.42
C ALA A 95 29.29 -15.99 -24.63
N VAL A 96 27.98 -15.72 -24.75
CA VAL A 96 27.11 -16.31 -25.80
C VAL A 96 27.14 -15.50 -27.08
N ASN A 97 26.88 -14.19 -26.99
CA ASN A 97 26.62 -13.35 -28.15
C ASN A 97 27.84 -12.55 -28.61
N ARG A 98 28.89 -12.47 -27.77
CA ARG A 98 30.03 -11.53 -27.93
C ARG A 98 29.61 -10.08 -28.21
N ARG A 99 28.36 -9.75 -27.88
CA ARG A 99 27.69 -8.46 -28.04
C ARG A 99 26.85 -8.22 -26.80
N LEU A 100 26.58 -6.97 -26.49
CA LEU A 100 25.71 -6.59 -25.39
C LEU A 100 24.31 -6.34 -25.97
N SER A 101 23.40 -7.32 -25.95
CA SER A 101 22.03 -7.12 -26.44
C SER A 101 21.03 -7.07 -25.29
N TRP A 102 20.60 -8.22 -24.78
CA TRP A 102 19.61 -8.35 -23.70
C TRP A 102 20.00 -7.67 -22.37
N PHE A 103 21.31 -7.42 -22.16
CA PHE A 103 21.81 -6.69 -20.99
C PHE A 103 21.14 -5.32 -20.82
N TYR A 104 20.91 -4.60 -21.92
CA TYR A 104 20.28 -3.27 -21.86
C TYR A 104 18.82 -3.32 -21.38
N ILE A 105 18.07 -4.37 -21.74
CA ILE A 105 16.69 -4.57 -21.28
C ILE A 105 16.68 -4.78 -19.76
N VAL A 106 17.58 -5.62 -19.26
CA VAL A 106 17.70 -5.91 -17.82
C VAL A 106 18.08 -4.65 -17.05
N GLY A 107 19.07 -3.89 -17.55
CA GLY A 107 19.47 -2.61 -16.96
C GLY A 107 18.32 -1.60 -16.93
N ALA A 108 17.61 -1.42 -18.03
CA ALA A 108 16.46 -0.52 -18.12
C ALA A 108 15.30 -0.96 -17.19
N GLY A 109 15.06 -2.26 -17.06
CA GLY A 109 14.07 -2.82 -16.13
C GLY A 109 14.42 -2.53 -14.67
N ILE A 110 15.67 -2.70 -14.28
CA ILE A 110 16.16 -2.36 -12.94
C ILE A 110 16.00 -0.86 -12.68
N ILE A 111 16.41 0.01 -13.61
CA ILE A 111 16.22 1.46 -13.48
C ILE A 111 14.74 1.79 -13.29
N THR A 112 13.85 1.18 -14.07
CA THR A 112 12.39 1.36 -13.98
C THR A 112 11.83 0.93 -12.63
N ALA A 113 12.42 -0.09 -11.98
CA ALA A 113 12.02 -0.54 -10.65
C ALA A 113 12.50 0.41 -9.52
N TYR A 114 13.74 0.88 -9.58
CA TYR A 114 14.34 1.69 -8.51
C TYR A 114 14.00 3.18 -8.60
N PHE A 115 14.00 3.75 -9.81
CA PHE A 115 13.88 5.20 -9.98
C PHE A 115 12.57 5.78 -9.41
N PRO A 116 11.38 5.19 -9.64
CA PRO A 116 10.14 5.66 -9.02
C PRO A 116 10.13 5.57 -7.50
N VAL A 117 10.78 4.54 -6.94
CA VAL A 117 10.91 4.36 -5.49
C VAL A 117 11.83 5.44 -4.90
N CYS A 118 12.94 5.76 -5.57
CA CYS A 118 13.80 6.87 -5.18
C CYS A 118 13.04 8.20 -5.18
N VAL A 119 12.25 8.46 -6.23
CA VAL A 119 11.39 9.65 -6.32
C VAL A 119 10.37 9.68 -5.18
N TRP A 120 9.77 8.54 -4.82
CA TRP A 120 8.86 8.46 -3.69
C TRP A 120 9.52 8.85 -2.36
N ILE A 121 10.71 8.30 -2.10
CA ILE A 121 11.45 8.52 -0.84
C ILE A 121 11.91 9.97 -0.74
N ALA A 122 12.41 10.55 -1.85
CA ALA A 122 12.87 11.93 -1.92
C ALA A 122 11.72 12.96 -1.90
N ALA A 123 10.52 12.59 -2.36
CA ALA A 123 9.38 13.50 -2.39
C ALA A 123 8.85 13.80 -0.97
N SER A 124 8.69 15.09 -0.68
CA SER A 124 8.05 15.57 0.56
C SER A 124 6.52 15.59 0.45
N LYS A 125 5.99 16.15 -0.64
CA LYS A 125 4.55 16.27 -0.95
C LYS A 125 4.17 15.52 -2.22
N HIS A 126 2.93 15.01 -2.27
CA HIS A 126 2.36 14.22 -3.37
C HIS A 126 3.26 13.05 -3.83
N LYS A 127 3.80 12.29 -2.87
CA LYS A 127 4.81 11.23 -3.11
C LYS A 127 4.34 10.21 -4.14
N LEU A 128 3.09 9.76 -4.00
CA LEU A 128 2.39 8.85 -4.91
C LEU A 128 2.39 9.35 -6.36
N VAL A 129 1.90 10.58 -6.56
CA VAL A 129 1.71 11.15 -7.90
C VAL A 129 3.06 11.35 -8.60
N LYS A 130 4.08 11.83 -7.88
CA LYS A 130 5.43 12.02 -8.43
C LYS A 130 6.10 10.70 -8.81
N ALA A 131 5.98 9.69 -7.95
CA ALA A 131 6.52 8.35 -8.23
C ALA A 131 5.81 7.72 -9.43
N LEU A 132 4.49 7.86 -9.53
CA LEU A 132 3.70 7.35 -10.65
C LEU A 132 4.03 8.04 -11.97
N ALA A 133 4.28 9.35 -11.95
CA ALA A 133 4.76 10.10 -13.11
C ALA A 133 6.15 9.62 -13.56
N ALA A 134 7.08 9.43 -12.61
CA ALA A 134 8.39 8.86 -12.89
C ALA A 134 8.28 7.46 -13.51
N LEU A 135 7.43 6.59 -12.95
CA LEU A 135 7.17 5.25 -13.48
C LEU A 135 6.59 5.30 -14.90
N SER A 136 5.64 6.21 -15.16
CA SER A 136 5.03 6.37 -16.49
C SER A 136 6.07 6.70 -17.56
N VAL A 137 7.00 7.62 -17.26
CA VAL A 137 8.10 7.97 -18.17
C VAL A 137 9.07 6.79 -18.35
N CYS A 138 9.43 6.10 -17.26
CA CYS A 138 10.32 4.94 -17.32
C CYS A 138 9.75 3.79 -18.15
N ILE A 139 8.44 3.52 -18.08
CA ILE A 139 7.79 2.47 -18.87
C ILE A 139 7.92 2.76 -20.38
N VAL A 140 7.68 4.01 -20.81
CA VAL A 140 7.82 4.39 -22.22
C VAL A 140 9.27 4.21 -22.69
N LEU A 141 10.24 4.65 -21.87
CA LEU A 141 11.65 4.45 -22.16
C LEU A 141 12.01 2.95 -22.23
N LEU A 142 11.49 2.14 -21.31
CA LEU A 142 11.70 0.69 -21.29
C LEU A 142 11.19 0.04 -22.57
N VAL A 143 9.96 0.35 -23.00
CA VAL A 143 9.41 -0.18 -24.26
C VAL A 143 10.24 0.27 -25.47
N GLY A 144 10.76 1.50 -25.46
CA GLY A 144 11.73 1.97 -26.44
C GLY A 144 13.04 1.17 -26.44
N THR A 145 13.60 0.88 -25.26
CA THR A 145 14.81 0.04 -25.14
C THR A 145 14.57 -1.37 -25.65
N ILE A 146 13.39 -1.95 -25.39
CA ILE A 146 13.00 -3.27 -25.90
C ILE A 146 12.99 -3.25 -27.44
N GLN A 147 12.35 -2.25 -28.06
CA GLN A 147 12.38 -2.08 -29.52
C GLN A 147 13.81 -2.00 -30.05
N VAL A 148 14.66 -1.17 -29.43
CA VAL A 148 16.03 -0.97 -29.91
C VAL A 148 16.82 -2.27 -29.84
N VAL A 149 16.73 -2.99 -28.71
CA VAL A 149 17.47 -4.23 -28.50
C VAL A 149 16.99 -5.35 -29.42
N LEU A 150 15.67 -5.56 -29.51
CA LEU A 150 15.12 -6.63 -30.34
C LEU A 150 15.43 -6.40 -31.83
N TYR A 151 15.23 -5.18 -32.33
CA TYR A 151 15.38 -4.89 -33.75
C TYR A 151 16.83 -4.64 -34.15
N TYR A 152 17.55 -3.72 -33.49
CA TYR A 152 18.89 -3.32 -33.94
C TYR A 152 20.01 -4.23 -33.42
N LEU A 153 19.85 -4.85 -32.25
CA LEU A 153 20.92 -5.65 -31.64
C LEU A 153 20.74 -7.15 -31.82
N MET A 154 19.51 -7.61 -32.02
CA MET A 154 19.20 -9.04 -32.15
C MET A 154 18.65 -9.43 -33.52
N ASP A 155 18.31 -8.45 -34.38
CA ASP A 155 17.68 -8.69 -35.70
C ASP A 155 16.41 -9.56 -35.59
N ILE A 156 15.68 -9.43 -34.48
CA ILE A 156 14.46 -10.18 -34.19
C ILE A 156 13.25 -9.23 -34.25
N GLY A 157 12.28 -9.58 -35.09
CA GLY A 157 11.02 -8.87 -35.22
C GLY A 157 11.10 -7.60 -36.08
N GLY A 158 10.02 -6.83 -36.10
CA GLY A 158 9.90 -5.59 -36.87
C GLY A 158 9.92 -4.32 -36.01
N ILE A 159 9.74 -3.17 -36.65
CA ILE A 159 9.53 -1.89 -35.96
C ILE A 159 8.07 -1.84 -35.50
N TRP A 160 7.83 -2.15 -34.23
CA TRP A 160 6.51 -2.22 -33.59
C TRP A 160 6.27 -1.10 -32.57
N PHE A 161 7.32 -0.39 -32.15
CA PHE A 161 7.26 0.67 -31.12
C PHE A 161 6.24 1.75 -31.46
N MET A 162 6.28 2.33 -32.66
CA MET A 162 5.34 3.41 -33.01
C MET A 162 3.95 2.92 -33.37
N GLN A 163 3.82 1.68 -33.84
CA GLN A 163 2.56 1.14 -34.35
C GLN A 163 1.70 0.52 -33.24
N ILE A 164 2.34 -0.20 -32.31
CA ILE A 164 1.64 -0.98 -31.28
C ILE A 164 2.13 -0.58 -29.89
N GLY A 165 3.45 -0.57 -29.66
CA GLY A 165 4.01 -0.38 -28.32
C GLY A 165 3.66 0.96 -27.66
N LEU A 166 3.86 2.07 -28.37
CA LEU A 166 3.60 3.43 -27.88
C LEU A 166 2.08 3.69 -27.74
N PRO A 167 1.22 3.39 -28.72
CA PRO A 167 -0.23 3.53 -28.54
C PRO A 167 -0.78 2.75 -27.35
N VAL A 168 -0.39 1.48 -27.18
CA VAL A 168 -0.84 0.63 -26.07
C VAL A 168 -0.35 1.19 -24.74
N THR A 169 0.93 1.54 -24.63
CA THR A 169 1.46 2.12 -23.36
C THR A 169 0.79 3.44 -23.01
N LEU A 170 0.59 4.34 -23.98
CA LEU A 170 -0.11 5.61 -23.75
C LEU A 170 -1.56 5.41 -23.32
N LEU A 171 -2.25 4.43 -23.90
CA LEU A 171 -3.60 4.06 -23.49
C LEU A 171 -3.65 3.64 -22.01
N TRP A 172 -2.77 2.75 -21.57
CA TRP A 172 -2.75 2.28 -20.18
C TRP A 172 -2.29 3.38 -19.21
N ILE A 173 -1.35 4.22 -19.62
CA ILE A 173 -0.98 5.43 -18.86
C ILE A 173 -2.22 6.33 -18.71
N ALA A 174 -2.97 6.59 -19.78
CA ALA A 174 -4.18 7.40 -19.72
C ALA A 174 -5.25 6.81 -18.78
N VAL A 175 -5.46 5.49 -18.80
CA VAL A 175 -6.37 4.78 -17.89
C VAL A 175 -5.97 5.00 -16.42
N VAL A 176 -4.69 4.80 -16.09
CA VAL A 176 -4.18 4.99 -14.72
C VAL A 176 -4.30 6.45 -14.28
N TRP A 177 -3.94 7.40 -15.14
CA TRP A 177 -4.02 8.83 -14.83
C TRP A 177 -5.46 9.34 -14.73
N ALA A 178 -6.41 8.77 -15.48
CA ALA A 178 -7.83 9.07 -15.31
C ALA A 178 -8.32 8.67 -13.91
N GLY A 179 -7.91 7.51 -13.40
CA GLY A 179 -8.23 7.09 -12.03
C GLY A 179 -7.62 8.00 -10.96
N VAL A 180 -6.37 8.45 -11.15
CA VAL A 180 -5.69 9.39 -10.24
C VAL A 180 -6.31 10.80 -10.30
N ALA A 181 -6.71 11.25 -11.48
CA ALA A 181 -7.42 12.50 -11.66
C ALA A 181 -8.80 12.44 -10.96
N PHE A 182 -9.51 11.31 -11.08
CA PHE A 182 -10.78 11.08 -10.38
C PHE A 182 -10.60 11.12 -8.86
N HIS A 183 -9.57 10.47 -8.32
CA HIS A 183 -9.22 10.56 -6.90
C HIS A 183 -8.98 12.01 -6.45
N SER A 184 -8.25 12.78 -7.25
CA SER A 184 -7.88 14.15 -6.93
C SER A 184 -9.06 15.12 -7.04
N CYS A 185 -10.00 14.89 -7.96
CA CYS A 185 -11.18 15.74 -8.14
C CYS A 185 -12.25 15.49 -7.08
N PHE A 186 -12.49 14.23 -6.71
CA PHE A 186 -13.60 13.85 -5.82
C PHE A 186 -13.15 13.57 -4.37
N HIS A 187 -11.86 13.70 -4.04
CA HIS A 187 -11.29 13.43 -2.72
C HIS A 187 -11.71 12.07 -2.11
N MET A 188 -12.03 11.09 -2.96
CA MET A 188 -12.55 9.78 -2.56
C MET A 188 -11.42 8.82 -2.13
N ASN A 189 -11.76 7.73 -1.43
CA ASN A 189 -10.77 6.72 -1.04
C ASN A 189 -10.04 6.08 -2.23
N ALA A 190 -8.78 5.67 -2.00
CA ALA A 190 -7.94 5.00 -3.00
C ALA A 190 -8.58 3.72 -3.59
N LEU A 191 -9.46 3.05 -2.84
CA LEU A 191 -10.22 1.90 -3.35
C LEU A 191 -11.18 2.27 -4.47
N ILE A 192 -11.82 3.45 -4.37
CA ILE A 192 -12.74 3.93 -5.39
C ILE A 192 -11.97 4.28 -6.66
N SER A 193 -10.79 4.90 -6.54
CA SER A 193 -9.93 5.14 -7.71
C SER A 193 -9.43 3.84 -8.36
N LEU A 194 -9.13 2.82 -7.57
CA LEU A 194 -8.74 1.52 -8.11
C LEU A 194 -9.91 0.85 -8.85
N ALA A 195 -11.12 0.96 -8.31
CA ALA A 195 -12.35 0.52 -8.97
C ALA A 195 -12.58 1.21 -10.32
N VAL A 196 -12.37 2.53 -10.39
CA VAL A 196 -12.47 3.29 -11.65
C VAL A 196 -11.44 2.79 -12.66
N ILE A 197 -10.19 2.54 -12.24
CA ILE A 197 -9.15 1.96 -13.10
C ILE A 197 -9.56 0.57 -13.61
N SER A 198 -10.06 -0.31 -12.73
CA SER A 198 -10.55 -1.64 -13.12
C SER A 198 -11.73 -1.57 -14.10
N PHE A 199 -12.63 -0.60 -13.93
CA PHE A 199 -13.72 -0.38 -14.88
C PHE A 199 -13.21 0.11 -16.24
N LEU A 200 -12.28 1.07 -16.26
CA LEU A 200 -11.65 1.57 -17.49
C LEU A 200 -10.74 0.53 -18.17
N ALA A 201 -10.28 -0.49 -17.46
CA ALA A 201 -9.51 -1.59 -18.03
C ALA A 201 -10.33 -2.44 -19.02
N ILE A 202 -11.67 -2.46 -18.91
CA ILE A 202 -12.55 -3.20 -19.84
C ILE A 202 -12.41 -2.66 -21.28
N PRO A 203 -12.69 -1.36 -21.55
CA PRO A 203 -12.44 -0.81 -22.88
C PRO A 203 -10.93 -0.77 -23.19
N GLY A 204 -10.06 -0.63 -22.18
CA GLY A 204 -8.61 -0.62 -22.39
C GLY A 204 -8.06 -1.93 -22.97
N ASN A 205 -8.54 -3.08 -22.49
CA ASN A 205 -8.22 -4.40 -23.04
C ASN A 205 -8.70 -4.52 -24.49
N TYR A 206 -9.97 -4.19 -24.75
CA TYR A 206 -10.54 -4.21 -26.09
C TYR A 206 -9.71 -3.41 -27.10
N PHE A 207 -9.30 -2.19 -26.74
CA PHE A 207 -8.44 -1.37 -27.59
C PHE A 207 -7.02 -1.94 -27.73
N THR A 208 -6.48 -2.56 -26.68
CA THR A 208 -5.16 -3.21 -26.74
C THR A 208 -5.17 -4.34 -27.77
N ASP A 209 -6.20 -5.18 -27.76
CA ASP A 209 -6.35 -6.30 -28.70
C ASP A 209 -6.57 -5.80 -30.14
N TYR A 210 -7.39 -4.75 -30.29
CA TYR A 210 -7.59 -4.08 -31.57
C TYR A 210 -6.27 -3.53 -32.15
N LEU A 211 -5.45 -2.89 -31.32
CA LEU A 211 -4.14 -2.35 -31.72
C LEU A 211 -3.10 -3.45 -31.98
N ALA A 212 -3.14 -4.55 -31.22
CA ALA A 212 -2.26 -5.69 -31.40
C ALA A 212 -2.57 -6.51 -32.67
N GLY A 213 -3.74 -6.31 -33.27
CA GLY A 213 -4.12 -6.90 -34.55
C GLY A 213 -4.57 -8.36 -34.43
N ASP A 214 -5.00 -8.81 -33.25
CA ASP A 214 -5.35 -10.22 -32.97
C ASP A 214 -6.69 -10.67 -33.58
N TYR A 215 -7.33 -9.85 -34.43
CA TYR A 215 -8.45 -10.26 -35.28
C TYR A 215 -8.00 -11.04 -36.54
N ARG A 216 -6.98 -11.90 -36.42
CA ARG A 216 -6.65 -12.89 -37.46
C ARG A 216 -7.34 -14.22 -37.17
N GLY A 217 -8.67 -14.26 -37.38
CA GLY A 217 -9.28 -15.42 -38.03
C GLY A 217 -10.09 -16.43 -37.22
N VAL A 218 -10.64 -16.12 -36.03
CA VAL A 218 -11.65 -16.98 -35.40
C VAL A 218 -12.94 -16.18 -35.12
N PRO A 219 -14.03 -16.41 -35.87
CA PRO A 219 -15.31 -15.73 -35.66
C PRO A 219 -16.06 -16.39 -34.51
N GLY A 220 -15.68 -16.08 -33.29
CA GLY A 220 -16.36 -16.51 -32.08
C GLY A 220 -15.83 -15.74 -30.91
N TRP A 221 -16.66 -14.87 -30.34
CA TRP A 221 -16.64 -14.37 -28.96
C TRP A 221 -15.40 -14.83 -28.19
N ASP A 222 -14.31 -14.06 -28.28
CA ASP A 222 -13.03 -14.44 -27.71
C ASP A 222 -13.19 -14.65 -26.21
N ILE A 223 -13.07 -15.90 -25.78
CA ILE A 223 -13.28 -16.32 -24.39
C ILE A 223 -12.33 -15.53 -23.47
N GLY A 224 -11.15 -15.14 -23.98
CA GLY A 224 -10.19 -14.28 -23.29
C GLY A 224 -10.76 -12.90 -23.00
N LEU A 225 -11.26 -12.19 -24.01
CA LEU A 225 -11.85 -10.85 -23.85
C LEU A 225 -13.04 -10.86 -22.88
N ILE A 226 -13.87 -11.91 -22.93
CA ILE A 226 -15.02 -12.06 -22.02
C ILE A 226 -14.55 -12.37 -20.61
N ALA A 227 -13.57 -13.27 -20.44
CA ALA A 227 -13.03 -13.61 -19.13
C ALA A 227 -12.34 -12.40 -18.48
N ASP A 228 -11.54 -11.65 -19.24
CA ASP A 228 -10.86 -10.46 -18.77
C ASP A 228 -11.84 -9.32 -18.46
N GLY A 229 -12.85 -9.13 -19.32
CA GLY A 229 -13.93 -8.16 -19.10
C GLY A 229 -14.75 -8.48 -17.85
N LEU A 230 -15.14 -9.75 -17.66
CA LEU A 230 -15.85 -10.20 -16.46
C LEU A 230 -14.98 -10.09 -15.20
N GLY A 231 -13.70 -10.48 -15.28
CA GLY A 231 -12.76 -10.36 -14.17
C GLY A 231 -12.58 -8.91 -13.71
N ASN A 232 -12.34 -8.00 -14.66
CA ASN A 232 -12.23 -6.57 -14.38
C ASN A 232 -13.55 -5.97 -13.86
N GLY A 233 -14.70 -6.40 -14.38
CA GLY A 233 -16.01 -5.98 -13.91
C GLY A 233 -16.30 -6.42 -12.47
N ILE A 234 -16.01 -7.68 -12.13
CA ILE A 234 -16.15 -8.22 -10.76
C ILE A 234 -15.21 -7.47 -9.81
N ALA A 235 -13.94 -7.28 -10.20
CA ALA A 235 -12.96 -6.54 -9.41
C ALA A 235 -13.43 -5.10 -9.15
N ALA A 236 -13.92 -4.41 -10.18
CA ALA A 236 -14.47 -3.06 -10.03
C ALA A 236 -15.65 -3.02 -9.04
N GLY A 237 -16.59 -3.95 -9.13
CA GLY A 237 -17.73 -4.03 -8.22
C GLY A 237 -17.32 -4.27 -6.76
N LEU A 238 -16.39 -5.20 -6.52
CA LEU A 238 -15.88 -5.50 -5.17
C LEU A 238 -15.12 -4.31 -4.58
N LEU A 239 -14.29 -3.64 -5.38
CA LEU A 239 -13.54 -2.47 -4.94
C LEU A 239 -14.44 -1.26 -4.66
N LEU A 240 -15.48 -1.04 -5.47
CA LEU A 240 -16.46 0.01 -5.24
C LEU A 240 -17.23 -0.22 -3.94
N THR A 241 -17.76 -1.43 -3.74
CA THR A 241 -18.52 -1.76 -2.53
C THR A 241 -17.66 -1.64 -1.28
N ALA A 242 -16.45 -2.20 -1.29
CA ALA A 242 -15.49 -2.04 -0.19
C ALA A 242 -15.11 -0.57 0.05
N GLY A 243 -14.90 0.20 -1.02
CA GLY A 243 -14.60 1.63 -0.96
C GLY A 243 -15.70 2.45 -0.30
N ILE A 244 -16.96 2.20 -0.68
CA ILE A 244 -18.15 2.86 -0.11
C ILE A 244 -18.32 2.47 1.37
N ILE A 245 -18.15 1.18 1.73
CA ILE A 245 -18.24 0.72 3.12
C ILE A 245 -17.18 1.41 3.99
N LEU A 246 -15.94 1.53 3.51
CA LEU A 246 -14.90 2.24 4.26
C LEU A 246 -15.22 3.73 4.43
N GLU A 247 -15.76 4.37 3.41
CA GLU A 247 -16.16 5.79 3.49
C GLU A 247 -17.30 5.98 4.49
N MET A 248 -18.30 5.09 4.50
CA MET A 248 -19.39 5.12 5.48
C MET A 248 -18.87 4.90 6.91
N ARG A 249 -17.97 3.93 7.10
CA ARG A 249 -17.35 3.68 8.43
C ARG A 249 -16.54 4.88 8.91
N LYS A 250 -15.80 5.53 8.01
CA LYS A 250 -15.02 6.73 8.32
C LYS A 250 -15.93 7.88 8.73
N ARG A 251 -17.00 8.15 7.97
CA ARG A 251 -18.01 9.16 8.32
C ARG A 251 -18.70 8.86 9.65
N LYS A 252 -19.05 7.61 9.91
CA LYS A 252 -19.67 7.20 11.18
C LYS A 252 -18.76 7.51 12.38
N LYS A 253 -17.46 7.18 12.24
CA LYS A 253 -16.44 7.47 13.25
C LYS A 253 -16.19 8.98 13.45
N GLU A 254 -16.27 9.78 12.38
CA GLU A 254 -16.18 11.25 12.46
C GLU A 254 -17.41 11.88 13.10
N ASN A 255 -18.59 11.27 12.94
CA ASN A 255 -19.86 11.72 13.51
C ASN A 255 -20.12 11.20 14.95
N GLY A 256 -19.23 10.39 15.52
CA GLY A 256 -19.31 9.95 16.92
C GLY A 256 -20.31 8.82 17.22
N GLU A 257 -20.74 8.05 16.22
CA GLU A 257 -21.66 6.90 16.35
C GLU A 257 -20.97 5.52 16.29
#